data_AF-S9QX89-F1
#
_entry.id   AF-S9QX89-F1
#
_cell.length_a   1.000
_cell.length_b   1.000
_cell.length_c   1.000
_cell.angle_alpha   90.00
_cell.angle_beta   90.00
_cell.angle_gamma   90.00
#
_symmetry.space_group_name_H-M   'P 1'
#
loop_
_entity.id
_entity.type
_entity.pdbx_description
1 polymer ?
#
loop_
_entity_poly.entity_id
_entity_poly.type
_entity_poly.pdbx_seq_one_letter_code
_entity_poly.pdbx_strand_id
1 'polypeptide(L)'
;MRITVEFERGEAPLADHASGRGPVTVGWCLTEQKGGIIYAPPERVRSADLNRRHAKSASRCPAVINLESRHFLIRCPFDIHVGFARDGQGRPVLRNLAGEASAIRASKLGEKLHLTNEVEWRHPGVPTIQLALPYLFVADEPV
;
A
#
# COMPACT_ATOMS: atom_id res chain seq x y z
N MET A 1 -22.58 11.30 -11.21
CA MET A 1 -22.62 9.95 -10.60
C MET A 1 -22.41 10.11 -9.11
N ARG A 2 -23.48 9.94 -8.30
CA ARG A 2 -23.45 10.11 -6.85
C ARG A 2 -23.50 8.71 -6.24
N ILE A 3 -22.35 8.19 -5.83
CA ILE A 3 -22.28 6.91 -5.13
C ILE A 3 -22.56 7.20 -3.66
N THR A 4 -23.65 6.63 -3.13
CA THR A 4 -23.93 6.61 -1.69
C THR A 4 -23.74 5.17 -1.25
N VAL A 5 -22.87 4.94 -0.27
CA VAL A 5 -22.58 3.61 0.27
C VAL A 5 -23.12 3.59 1.69
N GLU A 6 -24.13 2.75 1.94
CA GLU A 6 -24.64 2.45 3.27
C GLU A 6 -24.07 1.10 3.70
N PHE A 7 -23.41 1.06 4.86
CA PHE A 7 -22.98 -0.18 5.50
C PHE A 7 -23.74 -0.33 6.82
N GLU A 8 -24.36 -1.50 7.03
CA GLU A 8 -24.89 -1.88 8.33
C GLU A 8 -23.72 -2.10 9.30
N ARG A 9 -23.58 -1.19 10.25
CA ARG A 9 -22.63 -1.31 11.35
C ARG A 9 -23.18 -2.38 12.31
N GLY A 10 -22.74 -3.63 12.14
CA GLY A 10 -23.18 -4.76 12.97
C GLY A 10 -22.80 -4.67 14.46
N GLU A 11 -22.02 -3.66 14.85
CA GLU A 11 -21.68 -3.38 16.25
C GLU A 11 -21.88 -1.88 16.56
N ALA A 12 -22.53 -1.62 17.70
CA ALA A 12 -22.71 -0.27 18.22
C ALA A 12 -21.35 0.42 18.46
N PRO A 13 -21.23 1.74 18.25
CA PRO A 13 -19.99 2.46 18.53
C PRO A 13 -19.58 2.28 20.00
N LEU A 14 -18.31 1.91 20.23
CA LEU A 14 -17.73 1.77 21.57
C LEU A 14 -17.76 3.13 22.28
N ALA A 15 -18.34 3.14 23.48
CA ALA A 15 -18.71 4.36 24.22
C ALA A 15 -17.54 5.10 24.93
N ASP A 16 -16.28 4.79 24.63
CA ASP A 16 -15.16 5.11 25.53
C ASP A 16 -14.10 6.09 24.98
N HIS A 17 -14.55 7.17 24.34
CA HIS A 17 -13.67 8.28 23.98
C HIS A 17 -14.15 9.59 24.60
N ALA A 18 -13.43 10.06 25.62
CA ALA A 18 -13.73 11.31 26.35
C ALA A 18 -13.69 12.59 25.48
N SER A 19 -13.20 12.51 24.24
CA SER A 19 -13.23 13.58 23.24
C SER A 19 -14.39 13.47 22.23
N GLY A 20 -15.20 12.41 22.31
CA GLY A 20 -16.17 12.05 21.27
C GLY A 20 -15.55 11.59 19.94
N ARG A 21 -14.21 11.54 19.85
CA ARG A 21 -13.45 11.09 18.66
C ARG A 21 -12.66 9.84 19.01
N GLY A 22 -13.12 8.70 18.49
CA GLY A 22 -12.36 7.46 18.56
C GLY A 22 -11.19 7.44 17.59
N PRO A 23 -10.41 6.33 17.57
CA PRO A 23 -9.40 6.14 16.54
C PRO A 23 -10.07 6.18 15.16
N VAL A 24 -9.45 6.87 14.20
CA VAL A 24 -9.98 7.02 12.83
C VAL A 24 -10.33 5.64 12.25
N THR A 25 -11.58 5.51 11.82
CA THR A 25 -12.07 4.30 11.17
C THR A 25 -11.68 4.36 9.71
N VAL A 26 -10.91 3.37 9.25
CA VAL A 26 -10.51 3.27 7.85
C VAL A 26 -11.10 1.99 7.29
N GLY A 27 -12.04 2.16 6.35
CA GLY A 27 -12.55 1.11 5.48
C GLY A 27 -11.75 1.02 4.19
N TRP A 28 -11.96 -0.06 3.44
CA TRP A 28 -11.35 -0.24 2.12
C TRP A 28 -12.27 -1.01 1.19
N CYS A 29 -12.09 -0.82 -0.12
CA CYS A 29 -12.68 -1.67 -1.15
C CYS A 29 -11.76 -1.76 -2.37
N LEU A 30 -12.03 -2.71 -3.27
CA LEU A 30 -11.35 -2.77 -4.55
C LEU A 30 -12.07 -1.89 -5.58
N THR A 31 -11.31 -1.09 -6.34
CA THR A 31 -11.85 -0.25 -7.42
C THR A 31 -12.13 -1.03 -8.70
N GLU A 32 -11.57 -2.24 -8.81
CA GLU A 32 -11.71 -3.14 -9.96
C GLU A 32 -12.36 -4.46 -9.50
N GLN A 33 -13.46 -4.88 -10.13
CA GLN A 33 -14.05 -6.21 -9.85
C GLN A 33 -13.26 -7.34 -10.53
N LYS A 34 -12.71 -7.08 -11.72
CA LYS A 34 -12.01 -8.10 -12.50
C LYS A 34 -10.68 -8.45 -11.84
N GLY A 35 -10.51 -9.73 -11.48
CA GLY A 35 -9.29 -10.19 -10.82
C GLY A 35 -9.18 -9.75 -9.37
N GLY A 36 -10.26 -9.31 -8.72
CA GLY A 36 -10.24 -8.94 -7.30
C GLY A 36 -9.80 -10.07 -6.36
N ILE A 37 -10.01 -11.33 -6.77
CA ILE A 37 -9.72 -12.53 -5.96
C ILE A 37 -8.25 -12.71 -5.58
N ILE A 38 -7.31 -12.17 -6.36
CA ILE A 38 -5.88 -12.28 -6.04
C ILE A 38 -5.43 -11.25 -4.99
N TYR A 39 -6.24 -10.22 -4.72
CA TYR A 39 -5.90 -9.15 -3.80
C TYR A 39 -6.40 -9.48 -2.39
N ALA A 40 -5.47 -9.66 -1.45
CA ALA A 40 -5.80 -9.93 -0.05
C ALA A 40 -6.28 -8.65 0.66
N PRO A 41 -7.09 -8.79 1.74
CA PRO A 41 -7.42 -7.65 2.59
C PRO A 41 -6.18 -6.90 3.10
N PRO A 42 -6.16 -5.56 3.10
CA PRO A 42 -5.15 -4.77 3.80
C PRO A 42 -5.11 -5.11 5.29
N GLU A 43 -3.91 -5.25 5.82
CA GLU A 43 -3.69 -5.52 7.25
C GLU A 43 -3.15 -4.25 7.92
N ARG A 44 -3.62 -3.92 9.12
CA ARG A 44 -2.98 -2.84 9.89
C ARG A 44 -1.58 -3.30 10.30
N VAL A 45 -0.58 -2.45 10.08
CA VAL A 45 0.77 -2.76 10.55
C VAL A 45 0.73 -2.80 12.08
N ARG A 46 0.99 -3.97 12.64
CA ARG A 46 1.23 -4.17 14.06
C ARG A 46 2.39 -5.13 14.19
N SER A 47 3.46 -4.66 14.82
CA SER A 47 4.56 -5.53 15.18
C SER A 47 4.15 -6.43 16.37
N ALA A 48 3.40 -7.50 16.08
CA ALA A 48 2.80 -8.39 17.08
C ALA A 48 3.83 -9.14 17.94
N ASP A 49 5.06 -9.31 17.44
CA ASP A 49 6.07 -10.24 18.00
C ASP A 49 7.32 -9.57 18.58
N LEU A 50 7.28 -8.27 18.90
CA LEU A 50 8.51 -7.64 19.33
C LEU A 50 8.80 -7.83 20.83
N ASN A 51 10.05 -8.21 21.08
CA ASN A 51 10.67 -8.43 22.38
C ASN A 51 10.32 -7.31 23.40
N ARG A 52 9.41 -7.65 24.33
CA ARG A 52 8.95 -6.76 25.41
C ARG A 52 9.85 -6.79 26.65
N ARG A 53 10.94 -7.57 26.63
CA ARG A 53 11.81 -7.75 27.80
C ARG A 53 12.54 -6.47 28.22
N HIS A 54 12.79 -5.54 27.28
CA HIS A 54 13.57 -4.35 27.54
C HIS A 54 12.79 -3.04 27.33
N ALA A 55 12.85 -2.14 28.30
CA ALA A 55 12.10 -0.88 28.30
C ALA A 55 12.48 0.08 27.15
N LYS A 56 13.72 -0.02 26.63
CA LYS A 56 14.22 0.81 25.51
C LYS A 56 14.07 0.15 24.13
N SER A 57 13.26 -0.91 24.04
CA SER A 57 12.99 -1.61 22.78
C SER A 57 12.20 -0.70 21.81
N ALA A 58 12.49 -0.78 20.51
CA ALA A 58 11.75 -0.03 19.47
C ALA A 58 10.24 -0.28 19.53
N SER A 59 9.84 -1.48 19.93
CA SER A 59 8.47 -1.92 20.22
C SER A 59 7.72 -1.10 21.27
N ARG A 60 8.45 -0.39 22.14
CA ARG A 60 7.90 0.50 23.17
C ARG A 60 8.10 1.98 22.82
N CYS A 61 8.83 2.27 21.74
CA CYS A 61 9.08 3.64 21.30
C CYS A 61 7.77 4.26 20.80
N PRO A 62 7.27 5.34 21.41
CA PRO A 62 6.02 5.97 20.98
C PRO A 62 6.06 6.43 19.52
N ALA A 63 7.24 6.84 19.00
CA ALA A 63 7.38 7.25 17.61
C ALA A 63 7.18 6.09 16.63
N VAL A 64 7.69 4.90 16.95
CA VAL A 64 7.52 3.68 16.12
C VAL A 64 6.06 3.24 16.15
N ILE A 65 5.46 3.18 17.34
CA ILE A 65 4.06 2.79 17.51
C ILE A 65 3.13 3.77 16.75
N ASN A 66 3.40 5.07 16.83
CA ASN A 66 2.61 6.07 16.10
C ASN A 66 2.76 5.90 14.59
N LEU A 67 3.98 5.66 14.09
CA LEU A 67 4.23 5.39 12.68
C LEU A 67 3.44 4.16 12.21
N GLU A 68 3.62 3.01 12.87
CA GLU A 68 2.95 1.75 12.50
C GLU A 68 1.43 1.90 12.51
N SER A 69 0.87 2.63 13.47
CA SER A 69 -0.58 2.84 13.57
C SER A 69 -1.21 3.52 12.35
N ARG A 70 -0.40 4.27 11.58
CA ARG A 70 -0.82 4.99 10.36
C ARG A 70 -0.59 4.19 9.07
N HIS A 71 0.05 3.03 9.13
CA HIS A 71 0.41 2.26 7.94
C HIS A 71 -0.45 1.00 7.80
N PHE A 72 -0.71 0.65 6.54
CA PHE A 72 -1.32 -0.60 6.15
C PHE A 72 -0.32 -1.46 5.38
N LEU A 73 -0.25 -2.73 5.74
CA LEU A 73 0.45 -3.76 4.99
C LEU A 73 -0.46 -4.22 3.85
N ILE A 74 0.04 -4.07 2.62
CA ILE A 74 -0.61 -4.61 1.42
C ILE A 74 0.22 -5.78 0.93
N ARG A 75 -0.37 -6.98 0.93
CA ARG A 75 0.26 -8.14 0.31
C ARG A 75 0.18 -7.97 -1.20
N CYS A 76 1.35 -7.81 -1.84
CA CYS A 76 1.45 -7.78 -3.28
C CYS A 76 1.13 -9.18 -3.83
N PRO A 77 0.19 -9.33 -4.77
CA PRO A 77 -0.12 -10.63 -5.36
C PRO A 77 0.82 -11.02 -6.51
N PHE A 78 1.85 -10.20 -6.77
CA PHE A 78 2.76 -10.35 -7.89
C PHE A 78 4.19 -10.53 -7.41
N ASP A 79 4.86 -11.54 -7.95
CA ASP A 79 6.31 -11.65 -7.92
C ASP A 79 6.89 -10.84 -9.09
N ILE A 80 7.59 -9.76 -8.77
CA ILE A 80 8.10 -8.79 -9.75
C ILE A 80 9.62 -8.78 -9.71
N HIS A 81 10.25 -9.23 -10.80
CA HIS A 81 11.69 -9.10 -11.01
C HIS A 81 11.96 -8.10 -12.12
N VAL A 82 12.35 -6.88 -11.74
CA VAL A 82 12.59 -5.79 -12.68
C VAL A 82 14.00 -5.23 -12.56
N GLY A 83 14.53 -4.80 -13.69
CA GLY A 83 15.80 -4.11 -13.81
C GLY A 83 15.61 -2.74 -14.42
N PHE A 84 16.53 -1.85 -14.12
CA PHE A 84 16.61 -0.54 -14.76
C PHE A 84 17.46 -0.62 -16.03
N ALA A 85 17.03 0.06 -17.08
CA ALA A 85 17.85 0.26 -18.28
C ALA A 85 17.54 1.62 -18.90
N ARG A 86 18.38 2.03 -19.86
CA ARG A 86 18.04 3.09 -20.81
C ARG A 86 17.73 2.48 -22.18
N ASP A 87 16.76 3.05 -22.87
CA ASP A 87 16.45 2.69 -24.25
C ASP A 87 17.49 3.25 -25.24
N GLY A 88 17.31 3.00 -26.53
CA GLY A 88 18.23 3.49 -27.57
C GLY A 88 18.28 5.02 -27.71
N GLN A 89 17.32 5.73 -27.11
CA GLN A 89 17.25 7.19 -27.06
C GLN A 89 17.72 7.74 -25.70
N GLY A 90 18.23 6.88 -24.82
CA GLY A 90 18.70 7.26 -23.48
C GLY A 90 17.57 7.46 -22.46
N ARG A 91 16.31 7.16 -22.80
CA ARG A 91 15.18 7.31 -21.86
C ARG A 91 15.17 6.16 -20.86
N PRO A 92 14.86 6.43 -19.58
CA PRO A 92 14.83 5.41 -18.57
C PRO A 92 13.63 4.47 -18.78
N VAL A 93 13.87 3.16 -18.64
CA VAL A 93 12.85 2.11 -18.82
C VAL A 93 13.03 1.00 -17.78
N LEU A 94 11.91 0.34 -17.44
CA LEU A 94 11.93 -0.89 -16.66
C LEU A 94 11.98 -2.10 -17.58
N ARG A 95 12.87 -3.06 -17.28
CA ARG A 95 12.96 -4.34 -17.97
C ARG A 95 12.47 -5.45 -17.05
N ASN A 96 11.63 -6.34 -17.56
CA ASN A 96 11.28 -7.57 -16.86
C ASN A 96 12.45 -8.56 -16.94
N LEU A 97 13.08 -8.85 -15.81
CA LEU A 97 14.23 -9.74 -15.73
C LEU A 97 13.84 -11.21 -15.65
N ALA A 98 12.59 -11.51 -15.27
CA ALA A 98 12.10 -12.89 -15.23
C ALA A 98 11.77 -13.46 -16.62
N GLY A 99 11.67 -12.61 -17.66
CA GLY A 99 11.39 -13.05 -19.03
C GLY A 99 10.14 -13.94 -19.10
N GLU A 100 10.29 -15.13 -19.68
CA GLU A 100 9.21 -16.13 -19.79
C GLU A 100 8.81 -16.74 -18.45
N ALA A 101 9.68 -16.72 -17.44
CA ALA A 101 9.38 -17.20 -16.08
C ALA A 101 8.59 -16.19 -15.24
N SER A 102 8.23 -15.04 -15.80
CA SER A 102 7.47 -14.00 -15.10
C SER A 102 6.05 -14.47 -14.75
N ALA A 103 5.69 -14.37 -13.47
CA ALA A 103 4.33 -14.67 -12.98
C ALA A 103 3.26 -13.69 -13.53
N ILE A 104 3.68 -12.55 -14.07
CA ILE A 104 2.83 -11.53 -14.67
C ILE A 104 3.19 -11.29 -16.14
N ARG A 105 2.19 -11.22 -17.02
CA ARG A 105 2.40 -10.85 -18.44
C ARG A 105 2.92 -9.42 -18.56
N ALA A 106 3.82 -9.18 -19.49
CA ALA A 106 4.45 -7.87 -19.70
C ALA A 106 3.44 -6.71 -19.87
N SER A 107 2.33 -6.94 -20.58
CA SER A 107 1.27 -5.93 -20.73
C SER A 107 0.64 -5.55 -19.39
N LYS A 108 0.36 -6.54 -18.53
CA LYS A 108 -0.21 -6.32 -17.19
C LYS A 108 0.81 -5.73 -16.22
N LEU A 109 2.09 -6.09 -16.36
CA LEU A 109 3.15 -5.46 -15.59
C LEU A 109 3.26 -3.96 -15.89
N GLY A 110 3.18 -3.55 -17.16
CA GLY A 110 3.20 -2.14 -17.54
C GLY A 110 1.97 -1.34 -17.08
N GLU A 111 0.82 -2.00 -16.88
CA GLU A 111 -0.38 -1.39 -16.29
C GLU A 111 -0.28 -1.18 -14.78
N LYS A 112 0.53 -1.98 -14.08
CA LYS A 112 0.59 -1.97 -12.61
C LYS A 112 1.88 -1.33 -12.09
N LEU A 113 3.00 -1.39 -12.82
CA LEU A 113 4.27 -0.83 -12.41
C LEU A 113 4.73 0.27 -13.36
N HIS A 114 4.82 1.48 -12.82
CA HIS A 114 5.17 2.68 -13.58
C HIS A 114 6.50 3.25 -13.11
N LEU A 115 7.32 3.66 -14.06
CA LEU A 115 8.49 4.49 -13.78
C LEU A 115 8.07 5.95 -13.89
N THR A 116 8.27 6.73 -12.83
CA THR A 116 7.96 8.16 -12.87
C THR A 116 8.97 8.89 -13.75
N ASN A 117 8.63 10.10 -14.20
CA ASN A 117 9.53 10.88 -15.04
C ASN A 117 10.85 11.17 -14.29
N GLU A 118 11.97 11.16 -15.02
CA GLU A 118 13.31 11.41 -14.47
C GLU A 118 13.42 12.76 -13.76
N VAL A 119 12.69 13.77 -14.24
CA VAL A 119 12.64 15.10 -13.60
C VAL A 119 11.93 15.09 -12.23
N GLU A 120 11.12 14.07 -11.95
CA GLU A 120 10.37 13.91 -10.69
C GLU A 120 11.15 13.08 -9.66
N TRP A 121 12.32 12.54 -10.02
CA TRP A 121 13.11 11.73 -9.11
C TRP A 121 13.68 12.57 -7.98
N ARG A 122 13.48 12.12 -6.74
CA ARG A 122 13.95 12.81 -5.53
C ARG A 122 15.47 12.98 -5.53
N HIS A 123 16.19 11.99 -6.04
CA HIS A 123 17.64 12.00 -6.15
C HIS A 123 18.03 11.71 -7.59
N PRO A 124 18.92 12.52 -8.21
CA PRO A 124 19.42 12.24 -9.55
C PRO A 124 20.01 10.82 -9.64
N GLY A 125 19.60 10.06 -10.66
CA GLY A 125 20.07 8.69 -10.87
C GLY A 125 19.41 7.62 -9.97
N VAL A 126 18.48 7.99 -9.09
CA VAL A 126 17.70 7.04 -8.28
C VAL A 126 16.26 7.01 -8.78
N PRO A 127 15.87 5.98 -9.56
CA PRO A 127 14.53 5.94 -10.16
C PRO A 127 13.44 5.77 -9.10
N THR A 128 12.36 6.52 -9.26
CA THR A 128 11.13 6.31 -8.48
C THR A 128 10.16 5.44 -9.28
N ILE A 129 9.72 4.35 -8.66
CA ILE A 129 8.71 3.45 -9.24
C ILE A 129 7.41 3.55 -8.45
N GLN A 130 6.29 3.46 -9.15
CA GLN A 130 4.96 3.45 -8.56
C GLN A 130 4.25 2.15 -8.90
N LEU A 131 3.71 1.50 -7.88
CA LEU A 131 2.86 0.33 -8.01
C LEU A 131 1.39 0.75 -7.89
N ALA A 132 0.63 0.60 -8.97
CA ALA A 132 -0.80 0.89 -9.03
C ALA A 132 -1.60 -0.36 -8.62
N LEU A 133 -2.12 -0.35 -7.40
CA LEU A 133 -2.99 -1.41 -6.87
C LEU A 133 -4.44 -0.89 -6.75
N PRO A 134 -5.45 -1.75 -6.95
CA PRO A 134 -6.84 -1.32 -7.00
C PRO A 134 -7.46 -1.11 -5.62
N TYR A 135 -6.70 -0.69 -4.61
CA TYR A 135 -7.23 -0.43 -3.27
C TYR A 135 -7.70 1.02 -3.14
N LEU A 136 -8.95 1.20 -2.74
CA LEU A 136 -9.50 2.48 -2.29
C LEU A 136 -9.65 2.44 -0.76
N PHE A 137 -9.07 3.41 -0.08
CA PHE A 137 -9.24 3.62 1.36
C PHE A 137 -10.22 4.75 1.61
N VAL A 138 -11.12 4.56 2.58
CA VAL A 138 -12.12 5.56 2.99
C VAL A 138 -12.01 5.73 4.50
N ALA A 139 -11.88 6.97 4.95
CA ALA A 139 -11.82 7.33 6.36
C ALA A 139 -13.04 8.17 6.76
N ASP A 140 -13.49 8.03 8.01
CA ASP A 140 -14.56 8.84 8.60
C ASP A 140 -14.10 10.24 9.01
N GLU A 141 -12.79 10.46 9.14
CA GLU A 141 -12.16 11.75 9.39
C GLU A 141 -11.00 12.01 8.41
N PRO A 142 -10.60 13.28 8.18
CA PRO A 142 -9.38 13.61 7.43
C PRO A 142 -8.12 13.04 8.10
N VAL A 143 -7.20 12.47 7.31
CA VAL A 143 -5.95 11.82 7.75
C VAL A 143 -4.70 12.50 7.19
#